data_AF-A0ABD5T2C8-F1
#
_entry.id   AF-A0ABD5T2C8-F1
#
_cell.length_a   1.000
_cell.length_b   1.000
_cell.length_c   1.000
_cell.angle_alpha   90.00
_cell.angle_beta   90.00
_cell.angle_gamma   90.00
#
_symmetry.space_group_name_H-M   'P 1'
#
loop_
_entity.id
_entity.type
_entity.pdbx_description
1 polymer ?
#
loop_
_entity_poly.entity_id
_entity_poly.type
_entity_poly.pdbx_seq_one_letter_code
_entity_poly.pdbx_strand_id
1 'polypeptide(L)'
;LDQAAESGSVADDPETAGDADLVDLLDLGYGSCRLVLAAPEDGDITAVEDLAGATIATEFPTVTREYLDRKGVDADVVTVTGATELTPHVDMADAIVDITSTGTTLQVNRLVVIDEVLASSVRLFARADVADDPKVEQVRTAFESVLAADGRRYLMMNAPKDRLAEVKDVIPGLGGPTVMNVEADENGNGMVAVHAVVEERDVFATIAELKEVGASGILVTEIERLVE
;
A
#
# COMPACT_ATOMS: atom_id res chain seq x y z
N LEU A 1 13.11 -4.64 0.02
CA LEU A 1 13.60 -3.26 -0.18
C LEU A 1 15.07 -3.25 -0.57
N ASP A 2 15.89 -4.16 -0.03
CA ASP A 2 17.30 -4.40 -0.44
C ASP A 2 17.51 -4.85 -1.91
N GLN A 3 16.43 -5.11 -2.65
CA GLN A 3 16.48 -5.48 -4.10
C GLN A 3 15.48 -4.72 -4.97
N ALA A 4 14.73 -3.77 -4.41
CA ALA A 4 13.69 -3.03 -5.17
C ALA A 4 14.05 -1.56 -5.39
N ALA A 5 15.02 -1.04 -4.62
CA ALA A 5 15.52 0.32 -4.79
C ALA A 5 16.76 0.38 -5.70
N GLU A 6 17.39 -0.76 -6.01
CA GLU A 6 18.40 -0.86 -7.06
C GLU A 6 17.76 -1.42 -8.32
N SER A 7 17.10 -0.53 -9.09
CA SER A 7 16.40 -0.86 -10.35
C SER A 7 15.24 -1.85 -10.21
N GLY A 8 14.29 -1.79 -11.15
CA GLY A 8 13.33 -2.88 -11.27
C GLY A 8 14.05 -4.17 -11.63
N SER A 9 14.33 -5.04 -10.65
CA SER A 9 14.30 -6.50 -10.79
C SER A 9 14.65 -7.23 -9.51
N VAL A 10 13.67 -7.97 -9.00
CA VAL A 10 13.92 -9.06 -8.06
C VAL A 10 13.96 -10.35 -8.88
N ALA A 11 15.16 -10.86 -9.13
CA ALA A 11 15.38 -12.24 -9.51
C ALA A 11 16.42 -12.84 -8.55
N ASP A 12 16.18 -14.09 -8.14
CA ASP A 12 17.13 -14.90 -7.37
C ASP A 12 18.46 -14.98 -8.12
N ASP A 13 19.44 -14.19 -7.67
CA ASP A 13 20.89 -14.19 -7.95
C ASP A 13 21.41 -12.80 -8.44
N PRO A 14 22.01 -11.97 -7.55
CA PRO A 14 22.39 -10.59 -7.85
C PRO A 14 23.55 -10.42 -8.85
N GLU A 15 24.23 -11.48 -9.28
CA GLU A 15 25.34 -11.37 -10.25
C GLU A 15 24.91 -11.56 -11.72
N THR A 16 23.64 -11.88 -12.01
CA THR A 16 23.18 -12.17 -13.39
C THR A 16 21.95 -11.43 -13.89
N ALA A 17 21.36 -10.51 -13.10
CA ALA A 17 20.25 -9.68 -13.56
C ALA A 17 20.75 -8.52 -14.44
N GLY A 18 21.17 -8.83 -15.66
CA GLY A 18 21.33 -7.80 -16.69
C GLY A 18 19.97 -7.22 -17.04
N ASP A 19 19.81 -5.90 -16.84
CA ASP A 19 18.85 -4.97 -17.45
C ASP A 19 17.63 -5.64 -18.14
N ALA A 20 16.86 -6.43 -17.38
CA ALA A 20 15.75 -7.16 -17.93
C ALA A 20 14.56 -6.19 -17.97
N ASP A 21 14.05 -5.89 -19.17
CA ASP A 21 12.85 -5.08 -19.33
C ASP A 21 11.73 -5.67 -18.48
N LEU A 22 11.38 -4.98 -17.38
CA LEU A 22 10.28 -5.37 -16.51
C LEU A 22 9.03 -4.57 -16.82
N VAL A 23 7.90 -5.24 -16.68
CA VAL A 23 6.57 -4.67 -16.75
C VAL A 23 6.00 -4.61 -15.34
N ASP A 24 5.61 -3.40 -14.91
CA ASP A 24 4.83 -3.20 -13.69
C ASP A 24 3.40 -3.70 -13.92
N LEU A 25 3.01 -4.76 -13.21
CA LEU A 25 1.72 -5.40 -13.40
C LEU A 25 0.67 -4.87 -12.40
N LEU A 26 1.07 -4.64 -11.15
CA LEU A 26 0.14 -4.35 -10.06
C LEU A 26 0.83 -3.70 -8.87
N ASP A 27 0.28 -2.60 -8.37
CA ASP A 27 0.60 -2.04 -7.06
C ASP A 27 -0.14 -2.82 -5.97
N LEU A 28 0.59 -3.36 -4.98
CA LEU A 28 -0.03 -4.12 -3.90
C LEU A 28 -0.58 -3.22 -2.78
N GLY A 29 -0.33 -1.91 -2.82
CA GLY A 29 -0.92 -0.95 -1.89
C GLY A 29 -0.38 -1.01 -0.46
N TYR A 30 0.69 -1.77 -0.20
CA TYR A 30 1.35 -1.84 1.10
C TYR A 30 2.87 -1.65 1.02
N GLY A 31 3.51 -1.53 2.18
CA GLY A 31 4.95 -1.31 2.29
C GLY A 31 5.39 0.03 1.73
N SER A 32 4.51 1.04 1.82
CA SER A 32 4.84 2.39 1.39
C SER A 32 6.00 2.95 2.22
N CYS A 33 7.00 3.44 1.52
CA CYS A 33 8.13 4.14 2.10
C CYS A 33 8.62 5.21 1.13
N ARG A 34 9.48 6.08 1.63
CA ARG A 34 10.11 7.13 0.83
C ARG A 34 11.60 7.02 1.04
N LEU A 35 12.34 7.12 -0.05
CA LEU A 35 13.75 7.46 0.01
C LEU A 35 13.82 8.98 0.16
N VAL A 36 14.47 9.46 1.22
CA VAL A 36 14.54 10.88 1.54
C VAL A 36 15.97 11.34 1.69
N LEU A 37 16.22 12.57 1.27
CA LEU A 37 17.39 13.32 1.65
C LEU A 37 17.15 13.91 3.04
N ALA A 38 18.03 13.64 3.99
CA ALA A 38 17.95 14.19 5.33
C ALA A 38 19.30 14.73 5.80
N ALA A 39 19.27 15.78 6.63
CA ALA A 39 20.46 16.42 7.18
C ALA A 39 20.25 16.73 8.68
N PRO A 40 21.32 16.97 9.46
CA PRO A 40 21.22 17.36 10.86
C PRO A 40 20.32 18.60 11.06
N GLU A 41 19.42 18.53 12.04
CA GLU A 41 18.45 19.61 12.33
C GLU A 41 19.11 20.94 12.73
N ASP A 42 20.31 20.86 13.33
CA ASP A 42 21.11 22.00 13.77
C ASP A 42 22.22 22.38 12.75
N GLY A 43 22.20 21.80 11.54
CA GLY A 43 23.22 21.97 10.49
C GLY A 43 22.95 23.11 9.51
N ASP A 44 23.89 23.29 8.57
CA ASP A 44 23.82 24.35 7.53
C ASP A 44 23.02 23.94 6.27
N ILE A 45 22.69 22.65 6.12
CA ILE A 45 21.97 22.12 4.95
C ILE A 45 20.47 22.22 5.20
N THR A 46 19.82 23.15 4.50
CA THR A 46 18.36 23.38 4.62
C THR A 46 17.62 23.24 3.29
N ALA A 47 18.35 23.23 2.18
CA ALA A 47 17.85 23.03 0.83
C ALA A 47 18.80 22.13 0.02
N VAL A 48 18.32 21.62 -1.11
CA VAL A 48 19.10 20.70 -1.97
C VAL A 48 20.34 21.38 -2.54
N GLU A 49 20.25 22.69 -2.78
CA GLU A 49 21.34 23.52 -3.30
C GLU A 49 22.52 23.63 -2.33
N ASP A 50 22.27 23.44 -1.02
CA ASP A 50 23.31 23.49 0.03
C ASP A 50 24.23 22.26 -0.01
N LEU A 51 23.90 21.23 -0.79
CA LEU A 51 24.70 20.01 -0.92
C LEU A 51 25.91 20.17 -1.85
N ALA A 52 26.10 21.32 -2.49
CA ALA A 52 27.20 21.53 -3.42
C ALA A 52 28.57 21.34 -2.72
N GLY A 53 29.29 20.27 -3.10
CA GLY A 53 30.55 19.87 -2.47
C GLY A 53 30.41 19.17 -1.11
N ALA A 54 29.18 18.84 -0.69
CA ALA A 54 28.91 18.08 0.51
C ALA A 54 29.12 16.57 0.28
N THR A 55 29.27 15.82 1.37
CA THR A 55 29.32 14.37 1.38
C THR A 55 27.97 13.79 1.79
N ILE A 56 27.43 12.87 0.99
CA ILE A 56 26.15 12.19 1.24
C ILE A 56 26.40 10.70 1.46
N ALA A 57 26.00 10.19 2.62
CA ALA A 57 26.03 8.75 2.90
C ALA A 57 24.71 8.08 2.50
N THR A 58 24.80 6.92 1.86
CA THR A 58 23.61 6.15 1.44
C THR A 58 23.93 4.67 1.20
N GLU A 59 22.93 3.82 1.37
CA GLU A 59 22.96 2.43 0.86
C GLU A 59 22.49 2.35 -0.61
N PHE A 60 22.02 3.47 -1.20
CA PHE A 60 21.42 3.55 -2.53
C PHE A 60 22.20 4.50 -3.46
N PRO A 61 23.47 4.20 -3.79
CA PRO A 61 24.36 5.14 -4.43
C PRO A 61 23.95 5.49 -5.88
N THR A 62 23.35 4.54 -6.61
CA THR A 62 22.89 4.78 -8.00
C THR A 62 21.71 5.76 -8.02
N VAL A 63 20.64 5.48 -7.26
CA VAL A 63 19.45 6.36 -7.17
C VAL A 63 19.81 7.75 -6.65
N THR A 64 20.74 7.81 -5.69
CA THR A 64 21.22 9.08 -5.13
C THR A 64 21.93 9.93 -6.19
N ARG A 65 22.85 9.35 -6.97
CA ARG A 65 23.53 10.07 -8.06
C ARG A 65 22.57 10.56 -9.12
N GLU A 66 21.62 9.72 -9.55
CA GLU A 66 20.60 10.14 -10.51
C GLU A 66 19.72 11.28 -9.98
N TYR A 67 19.40 11.26 -8.69
CA TYR A 67 18.67 12.35 -8.05
C TYR A 67 19.48 13.65 -8.06
N LEU A 68 20.76 13.61 -7.71
CA LEU A 68 21.64 14.78 -7.75
C LEU A 68 21.80 15.33 -9.18
N ASP A 69 21.97 14.46 -10.16
CA ASP A 69 22.04 14.82 -11.58
C ASP A 69 20.75 15.52 -12.04
N ARG A 70 19.57 15.01 -11.65
CA ARG A 70 18.27 15.65 -11.93
C ARG A 70 18.13 17.02 -11.27
N LYS A 71 18.74 17.20 -10.09
CA LYS A 71 18.75 18.48 -9.36
C LYS A 71 19.85 19.43 -9.82
N GLY A 72 20.82 18.95 -10.59
CA GLY A 72 21.96 19.74 -11.05
C GLY A 72 22.93 20.12 -9.92
N VAL A 73 23.06 19.27 -8.90
CA VAL A 73 23.94 19.50 -7.74
C VAL A 73 25.08 18.49 -7.74
N ASP A 74 26.30 18.98 -7.53
CA ASP A 74 27.50 18.16 -7.47
C ASP A 74 27.87 17.89 -6.00
N ALA A 75 27.82 16.63 -5.57
CA ALA A 75 28.08 16.18 -4.20
C ALA A 75 28.75 14.80 -4.20
N ASP A 76 29.58 14.53 -3.20
CA ASP A 76 30.28 13.26 -3.06
C ASP A 76 29.34 12.20 -2.44
N VAL A 77 29.10 11.10 -3.16
CA VAL A 77 28.26 10.00 -2.68
C VAL A 77 29.12 8.88 -2.11
N VAL A 78 29.00 8.65 -0.80
CA VAL A 78 29.67 7.58 -0.06
C VAL A 78 28.70 6.45 0.22
N THR A 79 29.06 5.24 -0.20
CA THR A 79 28.26 4.05 0.06
C THR A 79 28.57 3.50 1.44
N VAL A 80 27.53 3.26 2.24
CA VAL A 80 27.64 2.68 3.58
C VAL A 80 26.83 1.39 3.67
N THR A 81 27.06 0.59 4.71
CA THR A 81 26.31 -0.63 4.98
C THR A 81 25.76 -0.56 6.39
N GLY A 82 24.46 -0.30 6.52
CA GLY A 82 23.74 -0.10 7.76
C GLY A 82 24.13 1.17 8.54
N ALA A 83 23.24 1.56 9.46
CA ALA A 83 23.41 2.70 10.36
C ALA A 83 23.71 4.03 9.64
N THR A 84 23.15 4.21 8.44
CA THR A 84 23.28 5.41 7.61
C THR A 84 22.93 6.67 8.41
N GLU A 85 21.93 6.59 9.28
CA GLU A 85 21.46 7.65 10.16
C GLU A 85 22.47 8.16 11.19
N LEU A 86 23.52 7.36 11.49
CA LEU A 86 24.58 7.76 12.42
C LEU A 86 25.73 8.50 11.74
N THR A 87 25.83 8.42 10.41
CA THR A 87 26.98 8.91 9.65
C THR A 87 27.23 10.42 9.80
N PRO A 88 26.21 11.29 9.97
CA PRO A 88 26.45 12.69 10.28
C PRO A 88 26.96 12.94 11.70
N HIS A 89 26.61 12.08 12.68
CA HIS A 89 27.08 12.24 14.07
C HIS A 89 28.54 11.87 14.28
N VAL A 90 29.13 11.14 13.33
CA VAL A 90 30.54 10.73 13.36
C VAL A 90 31.39 11.47 12.33
N ASP A 91 30.87 12.58 11.80
CA ASP A 91 31.52 13.44 10.80
C ASP A 91 31.97 12.68 9.53
N MET A 92 31.25 11.63 9.15
CA MET A 92 31.55 10.85 7.94
C MET A 92 30.80 11.37 6.71
N ALA A 93 29.65 12.03 6.91
CA ALA A 93 28.86 12.65 5.85
C ALA A 93 28.11 13.87 6.39
N ASP A 94 27.81 14.83 5.53
CA ASP A 94 27.07 16.05 5.88
C ASP A 94 25.55 15.82 5.81
N ALA A 95 25.12 14.91 4.94
CA ALA A 95 23.73 14.51 4.75
C ALA A 95 23.62 13.00 4.45
N ILE A 96 22.39 12.49 4.48
CA ILE A 96 22.10 11.10 4.14
C ILE A 96 20.99 11.01 3.10
N VAL A 97 21.01 9.93 2.33
CA VAL A 97 19.85 9.46 1.57
C VAL A 97 19.46 8.07 2.07
N ASP A 98 18.31 7.97 2.71
CA ASP A 98 17.87 6.75 3.40
C ASP A 98 16.35 6.56 3.35
N ILE A 99 15.90 5.33 3.57
CA ILE A 99 14.49 4.95 3.57
C ILE A 99 13.82 5.37 4.87
N THR A 100 12.64 5.98 4.75
CA THR A 100 11.78 6.28 5.88
C THR A 100 10.33 5.90 5.61
N SER A 101 9.64 5.38 6.64
CA SER A 101 8.19 5.13 6.61
C SER A 101 7.45 6.06 7.56
N THR A 102 7.84 6.10 8.84
CA THR A 102 7.18 6.94 9.86
C THR A 102 7.98 8.19 10.23
N GLY A 103 9.24 8.31 9.79
CA GLY A 103 10.15 9.39 10.22
C GLY A 103 10.83 9.16 11.58
N THR A 104 10.46 8.11 12.33
CA THR A 104 10.93 7.91 13.72
C THR A 104 12.45 7.78 13.81
N THR A 105 13.08 7.03 12.90
CA THR A 105 14.54 6.85 12.88
C THR A 105 15.27 8.18 12.68
N LEU A 106 14.80 9.01 11.74
CA LEU A 106 15.39 10.33 11.48
C LEU A 106 15.26 11.23 12.71
N GLN A 107 14.08 11.26 13.33
CA GLN A 107 13.81 12.08 14.51
C GLN A 107 14.69 11.69 15.70
N VAL A 108 14.87 10.39 15.98
CA VAL A 108 15.73 9.92 17.08
C VAL A 108 17.19 10.34 16.85
N ASN A 109 17.60 10.45 15.59
CA ASN A 109 18.95 10.87 15.21
C ASN A 109 19.04 12.37 14.88
N ARG A 110 18.02 13.18 15.24
CA ARG A 110 18.03 14.64 15.01
C ARG A 110 18.29 15.02 13.56
N LEU A 111 17.68 14.27 12.64
CA LEU A 111 17.73 14.52 11.21
C LEU A 111 16.37 15.06 10.74
N VAL A 112 16.41 16.06 9.87
CA VAL A 112 15.24 16.64 9.20
C VAL A 112 15.25 16.27 7.73
N VAL A 113 14.07 15.98 7.19
CA VAL A 113 13.90 15.72 5.75
C VAL A 113 14.04 17.03 4.99
N ILE A 114 14.97 17.06 4.03
CA ILE A 114 15.24 18.20 3.16
C ILE A 114 14.44 18.05 1.86
N ASP A 115 14.44 16.85 1.27
CA ASP A 115 13.67 16.56 0.06
C ASP A 115 13.28 15.07 -0.03
N GLU A 116 12.27 14.78 -0.82
CA GLU A 116 11.88 13.43 -1.19
C GLU A 116 12.62 13.01 -2.47
N VAL A 117 13.40 11.93 -2.39
CA VAL A 117 14.19 11.42 -3.51
C VAL A 117 13.33 10.52 -4.40
N LEU A 118 12.55 9.62 -3.78
CA LEU A 118 11.71 8.64 -4.45
C LEU A 118 10.60 8.15 -3.51
N ALA A 119 9.38 7.99 -4.03
CA ALA A 119 8.33 7.22 -3.38
C ALA A 119 8.39 5.75 -3.80
N SER A 120 8.20 4.83 -2.86
CA SER A 120 8.25 3.39 -3.10
C SER A 120 7.08 2.65 -2.44
N SER A 121 6.64 1.58 -3.09
CA SER A 121 5.63 0.63 -2.59
C SER A 121 6.00 -0.79 -3.05
N VAL A 122 5.36 -1.80 -2.46
CA VAL A 122 5.50 -3.18 -2.95
C VAL A 122 4.64 -3.36 -4.20
N ARG A 123 5.25 -3.82 -5.29
CA ARG A 123 4.59 -4.01 -6.59
C ARG A 123 4.94 -5.38 -7.18
N LEU A 124 4.04 -5.91 -8.00
CA LEU A 124 4.23 -7.12 -8.77
C LEU A 124 4.81 -6.77 -10.14
N PHE A 125 5.96 -7.34 -10.48
CA PHE A 125 6.59 -7.18 -11.77
C PHE A 125 6.71 -8.53 -12.50
N ALA A 126 6.73 -8.48 -13.83
CA ALA A 126 7.12 -9.60 -14.67
C ALA A 126 8.14 -9.16 -15.72
N ARG A 127 8.93 -10.11 -16.24
CA ARG A 127 9.76 -9.85 -17.42
C ARG A 127 8.86 -9.63 -18.63
N ALA A 128 9.24 -8.70 -19.49
CA ALA A 128 8.49 -8.34 -20.68
C ALA A 128 8.22 -9.52 -21.63
N ASP A 129 9.11 -10.52 -21.68
CA ASP A 129 8.97 -11.68 -22.55
C ASP A 129 7.87 -12.67 -22.12
N VAL A 130 7.41 -12.59 -20.87
CA VAL A 130 6.39 -13.48 -20.30
C VAL A 130 5.21 -12.72 -19.69
N ALA A 131 5.15 -11.40 -19.84
CA ALA A 131 4.11 -10.57 -19.22
C ALA A 131 2.69 -10.99 -19.67
N ASP A 132 2.54 -11.40 -20.93
CA ASP A 132 1.27 -11.89 -21.49
C ASP A 132 1.02 -13.40 -21.28
N ASP A 133 1.89 -14.10 -20.53
CA ASP A 133 1.69 -15.53 -20.25
C ASP A 133 0.43 -15.74 -19.39
N PRO A 134 -0.48 -16.66 -19.76
CA PRO A 134 -1.69 -16.95 -18.98
C PRO A 134 -1.43 -17.27 -17.51
N LYS A 135 -0.25 -17.79 -17.17
CA LYS A 135 0.14 -18.07 -15.79
C LYS A 135 0.46 -16.81 -15.00
N VAL A 136 1.07 -15.81 -15.64
CA VAL A 136 1.31 -14.49 -15.03
C VAL A 136 -0.02 -13.81 -14.75
N GLU A 137 -0.95 -13.83 -15.70
CA GLU A 137 -2.30 -13.29 -15.52
C GLU A 137 -3.07 -13.99 -14.38
N GLN A 138 -2.94 -15.33 -14.24
CA GLN A 138 -3.51 -16.04 -13.09
C GLN A 138 -2.95 -15.57 -11.75
N VAL A 139 -1.64 -15.30 -11.66
CA VAL A 139 -1.00 -14.81 -10.44
C VAL A 139 -1.47 -13.38 -10.15
N ARG A 140 -1.49 -12.51 -11.18
CA ARG A 140 -2.02 -11.16 -11.09
C ARG A 140 -3.46 -11.15 -10.55
N THR A 141 -4.34 -11.94 -11.17
CA THR A 141 -5.76 -12.07 -10.75
C THR A 141 -5.87 -12.54 -9.30
N ALA A 142 -4.98 -13.45 -8.86
CA ALA A 142 -4.97 -13.92 -7.48
C ALA A 142 -4.63 -12.81 -6.47
N PHE A 143 -3.65 -11.94 -6.78
CA PHE A 143 -3.35 -10.77 -5.95
C PHE A 143 -4.47 -9.72 -5.99
N GLU A 144 -4.95 -9.38 -7.18
CA GLU A 144 -6.08 -8.44 -7.35
C GLU A 144 -7.29 -8.89 -6.53
N SER A 145 -7.57 -10.20 -6.47
CA SER A 145 -8.69 -10.71 -5.68
C SER A 145 -8.58 -10.49 -4.17
N VAL A 146 -7.36 -10.49 -3.65
CA VAL A 146 -7.10 -10.20 -2.23
C VAL A 146 -7.22 -8.70 -1.99
N LEU A 147 -6.65 -7.88 -2.88
CA LEU A 147 -6.75 -6.42 -2.79
C LEU A 147 -8.20 -5.93 -2.90
N ALA A 148 -9.00 -6.52 -3.78
CA ALA A 148 -10.40 -6.19 -3.94
C ALA A 148 -11.25 -6.61 -2.73
N ALA A 149 -10.80 -7.59 -1.94
CA ALA A 149 -11.44 -8.01 -0.70
C ALA A 149 -11.01 -7.20 0.52
N ASP A 150 -9.85 -6.54 0.44
CA ASP A 150 -9.30 -5.74 1.54
C ASP A 150 -10.27 -4.62 1.94
N GLY A 151 -10.38 -4.40 3.25
CA GLY A 151 -11.32 -3.43 3.82
C GLY A 151 -12.81 -3.71 3.55
N ARG A 152 -13.19 -4.90 3.04
CA ARG A 152 -14.60 -5.28 2.81
C ARG A 152 -15.08 -6.33 3.79
N ARG A 153 -16.37 -6.31 4.10
CA ARG A 153 -17.04 -7.29 4.95
C ARG A 153 -18.33 -7.77 4.30
N TYR A 154 -18.62 -9.04 4.49
CA TYR A 154 -19.86 -9.63 4.05
C TYR A 154 -20.88 -9.58 5.19
N LEU A 155 -22.06 -9.04 4.88
CA LEU A 155 -23.21 -9.01 5.76
C LEU A 155 -24.26 -10.00 5.28
N MET A 156 -24.78 -10.78 6.22
CA MET A 156 -25.98 -11.60 6.07
C MET A 156 -26.96 -11.22 7.16
N MET A 157 -28.22 -11.02 6.82
CA MET A 157 -29.26 -10.65 7.80
C MET A 157 -30.62 -11.17 7.39
N ASN A 158 -31.55 -11.22 8.34
CA ASN A 158 -32.98 -11.29 8.06
C ASN A 158 -33.55 -9.87 8.08
N ALA A 159 -34.41 -9.52 7.12
CA ALA A 159 -35.10 -8.24 7.08
C ALA A 159 -36.59 -8.40 6.72
N PRO A 160 -37.47 -7.48 7.17
CA PRO A 160 -38.88 -7.48 6.79
C PRO A 160 -39.03 -7.30 5.28
N LYS A 161 -39.81 -8.18 4.64
CA LYS A 161 -39.99 -8.20 3.19
C LYS A 161 -40.62 -6.91 2.65
N ASP A 162 -41.51 -6.31 3.43
CA ASP A 162 -42.20 -5.05 3.13
C ASP A 162 -41.29 -3.82 3.27
N ARG A 163 -40.15 -3.92 3.98
CA ARG A 163 -39.17 -2.85 4.15
C ARG A 163 -37.90 -3.02 3.30
N LEU A 164 -37.93 -3.92 2.31
CA LEU A 164 -36.77 -4.20 1.44
C LEU A 164 -36.24 -2.97 0.68
N ALA A 165 -37.10 -1.99 0.36
CA ALA A 165 -36.65 -0.75 -0.29
C ALA A 165 -35.70 0.03 0.62
N GLU A 166 -36.08 0.21 1.88
CA GLU A 166 -35.26 0.91 2.88
C GLU A 166 -33.95 0.16 3.15
N VAL A 167 -33.97 -1.18 3.18
CA VAL A 167 -32.76 -2.00 3.29
C VAL A 167 -31.80 -1.75 2.13
N LYS A 168 -32.31 -1.65 0.90
CA LYS A 168 -31.49 -1.40 -0.30
C LYS A 168 -30.86 -0.01 -0.31
N ASP A 169 -31.52 0.98 0.31
CA ASP A 169 -30.97 2.33 0.46
C ASP A 169 -29.77 2.34 1.42
N VAL A 170 -29.83 1.52 2.48
CA VAL A 170 -28.74 1.38 3.46
C VAL A 170 -27.57 0.53 2.92
N ILE A 171 -27.86 -0.56 2.22
CA ILE A 171 -26.84 -1.47 1.65
C ILE A 171 -27.04 -1.66 0.13
N PRO A 172 -26.55 -0.72 -0.69
CA PRO A 172 -26.59 -0.88 -2.14
C PRO A 172 -25.75 -2.06 -2.64
N GLY A 173 -24.72 -2.48 -1.89
CA GLY A 173 -23.79 -3.55 -2.29
C GLY A 173 -23.00 -3.22 -3.56
N LEU A 174 -22.24 -4.18 -4.07
CA LEU A 174 -21.44 -4.00 -5.31
C LEU A 174 -22.31 -3.98 -6.58
N GLY A 175 -23.45 -4.66 -6.57
CA GLY A 175 -24.41 -4.73 -7.69
C GLY A 175 -25.86 -4.87 -7.23
N GLY A 176 -26.16 -4.44 -5.99
CA GLY A 176 -27.41 -4.73 -5.29
C GLY A 176 -27.24 -5.82 -4.22
N PRO A 177 -28.04 -5.80 -3.14
CA PRO A 177 -28.07 -6.90 -2.19
C PRO A 177 -28.78 -8.12 -2.79
N THR A 178 -28.29 -9.31 -2.46
CA THR A 178 -28.95 -10.57 -2.80
C THR A 178 -30.10 -10.81 -1.82
N VAL A 179 -31.29 -11.14 -2.33
CA VAL A 179 -32.49 -11.36 -1.51
C VAL A 179 -33.02 -12.77 -1.73
N MET A 180 -33.18 -13.53 -0.66
CA MET A 180 -33.71 -14.89 -0.66
C MET A 180 -34.92 -15.00 0.27
N ASN A 181 -35.91 -15.80 -0.12
CA ASN A 181 -37.03 -16.08 0.78
C ASN A 181 -36.55 -17.01 1.90
N VAL A 182 -36.91 -16.69 3.15
CA VAL A 182 -36.72 -17.59 4.29
C VAL A 182 -37.91 -18.56 4.33
N GLU A 183 -37.79 -19.70 4.99
CA GLU A 183 -38.94 -20.57 5.24
C GLU A 183 -39.83 -19.95 6.31
N ALA A 184 -41.14 -20.00 6.11
CA ALA A 184 -42.09 -19.41 7.05
C ALA A 184 -42.07 -20.19 8.37
N ASP A 185 -41.98 -19.48 9.50
CA ASP A 185 -42.38 -20.07 10.78
C ASP A 185 -43.91 -20.16 10.89
N GLU A 186 -44.42 -20.69 12.00
CA GLU A 186 -45.85 -20.86 12.26
C GLU A 186 -46.68 -19.56 12.13
N ASN A 187 -46.03 -18.38 12.11
CA ASN A 187 -46.65 -17.05 12.03
C ASN A 187 -46.56 -16.39 10.65
N GLY A 188 -45.95 -17.03 9.65
CA GLY A 188 -45.93 -16.55 8.26
C GLY A 188 -44.68 -15.76 7.85
N ASN A 189 -44.41 -15.76 6.54
CA ASN A 189 -43.12 -15.46 5.91
C ASN A 189 -42.80 -13.95 5.75
N GLY A 190 -42.90 -13.18 6.83
CA GLY A 190 -42.66 -11.73 6.81
C GLY A 190 -41.21 -11.33 6.55
N MET A 191 -40.27 -12.27 6.56
CA MET A 191 -38.83 -12.02 6.50
C MET A 191 -38.20 -12.56 5.22
N VAL A 192 -37.12 -11.92 4.81
CA VAL A 192 -36.21 -12.38 3.75
C VAL A 192 -34.77 -12.36 4.26
N ALA A 193 -33.94 -13.24 3.74
CA ALA A 193 -32.50 -13.17 3.95
C ALA A 193 -31.90 -12.19 2.94
N VAL A 194 -31.12 -11.23 3.43
CA VAL A 194 -30.46 -10.19 2.63
C VAL A 194 -28.96 -10.30 2.83
N HIS A 195 -28.24 -10.43 1.73
CA HIS A 195 -26.78 -10.51 1.73
C HIS A 195 -26.19 -9.33 0.96
N ALA A 196 -25.13 -8.73 1.49
CA ALA A 196 -24.42 -7.64 0.83
C ALA A 196 -22.94 -7.57 1.25
N VAL A 197 -22.12 -6.95 0.41
CA VAL A 197 -20.75 -6.55 0.75
C VAL A 197 -20.76 -5.07 1.12
N VAL A 198 -20.07 -4.73 2.20
CA VAL A 198 -19.93 -3.35 2.71
C VAL A 198 -18.49 -3.03 3.05
N GLU A 199 -18.18 -1.75 3.13
CA GLU A 199 -16.90 -1.24 3.64
C GLU A 199 -16.77 -1.54 5.14
N GLU A 200 -15.63 -2.09 5.57
CA GLU A 200 -15.35 -2.49 6.95
C GLU A 200 -15.52 -1.33 7.93
N ARG A 201 -15.02 -0.15 7.54
CA ARG A 201 -15.10 1.08 8.36
C ARG A 201 -16.54 1.51 8.66
N ASP A 202 -17.49 1.13 7.81
CA ASP A 202 -18.89 1.55 7.89
C ASP A 202 -19.78 0.46 8.53
N VAL A 203 -19.27 -0.75 8.73
CA VAL A 203 -20.04 -1.93 9.21
C VAL A 203 -20.92 -1.62 10.42
N PHE A 204 -20.38 -0.99 11.45
CA PHE A 204 -21.16 -0.74 12.68
C PHE A 204 -22.26 0.30 12.49
N ALA A 205 -22.01 1.34 11.68
CA ALA A 205 -23.02 2.34 11.33
C ALA A 205 -24.14 1.69 10.52
N THR A 206 -23.77 0.92 9.49
CA THR A 206 -24.70 0.15 8.65
C THR A 206 -25.56 -0.81 9.49
N ILE A 207 -24.97 -1.53 10.45
CA ILE A 207 -25.72 -2.44 11.34
C ILE A 207 -26.75 -1.68 12.19
N ALA A 208 -26.41 -0.47 12.67
CA ALA A 208 -27.33 0.33 13.46
C ALA A 208 -28.54 0.77 12.62
N GLU A 209 -28.31 1.30 11.42
CA GLU A 209 -29.37 1.71 10.48
C GLU A 209 -30.26 0.52 10.09
N LEU A 210 -29.66 -0.62 9.77
CA LEU A 210 -30.39 -1.85 9.42
C LEU A 210 -31.31 -2.32 10.55
N LYS A 211 -30.88 -2.19 11.82
CA LYS A 211 -31.73 -2.53 12.98
C LYS A 211 -32.95 -1.62 13.10
N GLU A 212 -32.84 -0.33 12.76
CA GLU A 212 -33.98 0.59 12.73
C GLU A 212 -34.99 0.22 11.62
N VAL A 213 -34.49 -0.36 10.53
CA VAL A 213 -35.31 -0.93 9.45
C VAL A 213 -35.94 -2.28 9.85
N GLY A 214 -35.58 -2.84 11.00
CA GLY A 214 -36.10 -4.11 11.52
C GLY A 214 -35.29 -5.32 11.12
N ALA A 215 -34.07 -5.13 10.61
CA ALA A 215 -33.16 -6.24 10.36
C ALA A 215 -32.74 -6.92 11.67
N SER A 216 -32.58 -8.24 11.61
CA SER A 216 -32.21 -9.09 12.74
C SER A 216 -31.34 -10.26 12.28
N GLY A 217 -30.70 -10.95 13.23
CA GLY A 217 -29.81 -12.05 12.89
C GLY A 217 -28.65 -11.63 11.98
N ILE A 218 -28.11 -10.42 12.18
CA ILE A 218 -27.04 -9.88 11.35
C ILE A 218 -25.72 -10.59 11.68
N LEU A 219 -25.13 -11.22 10.68
CA LEU A 219 -23.82 -11.85 10.70
C LEU A 219 -22.85 -11.01 9.87
N VAL A 220 -21.64 -10.85 10.38
CA VAL A 220 -20.53 -10.19 9.71
C VAL A 220 -19.43 -11.22 9.50
N THR A 221 -18.96 -11.39 8.28
CA THR A 221 -17.85 -12.30 7.97
C THR A 221 -16.80 -11.59 7.13
N GLU A 222 -15.55 -12.01 7.30
CA GLU A 222 -14.45 -11.58 6.45
C GLU A 222 -14.61 -12.15 5.04
N ILE A 223 -14.06 -11.42 4.06
CA ILE A 223 -13.96 -11.87 2.68
C ILE A 223 -12.47 -12.06 2.42
N GLU A 224 -12.04 -13.28 2.14
CA GLU A 224 -10.63 -13.55 1.84
C GLU A 224 -10.25 -13.12 0.43
N ARG A 225 -11.19 -13.26 -0.52
CA ARG A 225 -11.00 -12.96 -1.93
C ARG A 225 -12.29 -12.51 -2.57
N LEU A 226 -12.19 -11.55 -3.47
CA LEU A 226 -13.27 -11.05 -4.30
C LEU A 226 -12.78 -10.94 -5.74
N VAL A 227 -13.41 -11.65 -6.66
CA VAL A 227 -13.04 -11.65 -8.09
C VAL A 227 -14.12 -10.93 -8.87
N GLU A 228 -13.73 -9.96 -9.70
CA GLU A 228 -14.61 -9.15 -10.56
C GLU A 228 -14.39 -9.46 -12.05
#